data_AF-A0AAJ4MPA6-F1
#
_entry.id   AF-A0AAJ4MPA6-F1
#
_cell.length_a   1.000
_cell.length_b   1.000
_cell.length_c   1.000
_cell.angle_alpha   90.00
_cell.angle_beta   90.00
_cell.angle_gamma   90.00
#
_symmetry.space_group_name_H-M   'P 1'
#
loop_
_entity.id
_entity.type
_entity.pdbx_description
1 polymer ?
#
loop_
_entity_poly.entity_id
_entity_poly.type
_entity_poly.pdbx_seq_one_letter_code
_entity_poly.pdbx_strand_id
1 'polypeptide(L)'
;MAVPTDPTEQKRHLLVPPYSANDFVNGEFVYLPDTSIEESRFGTIVERNGKWFVVFPPTELAKPCDEFPLDAYPERLGRAILIQFDKTRVSPGAAVVDSASWLDIKEAILSALRAAPLYRLRIDEIREKLDDNKQIDHDLVEDVLRMCASTGVTTVTKDKGGTWYNQSELLNKYTERRRYLATFSEELLVKSRRIDHLIQHTGTVGSYREGLLRSLLRQVVPQQYEVSTGFLENCPRQLDIIIWDAHRYGALFRDGDIVVVPSAAVRAVIEVKTTLGTQPLDEALEILDEVMRIAPPRVPIFKGIFAFESEYEKSKTIAQRVKNFQNSQMPNGLFTREHQYLFQGVQAICVPKRHLVRNVCKRAIDTAIAYPQPAMEWYETIEAEDMTTAAFIYDILMFLDIEPTAKRTQLELFWPLLHDLSAAESVQLFADTWQPRHVHNDLIWTGTPIGSDRFVDKFHGYRSGQISAEELVTDS
;
A
#
# COMPACT_ATOMS: atom_id res chain seq x y z
N MET A 1 -31.95 13.22 -22.40
CA MET A 1 -32.49 13.05 -21.03
C MET A 1 -33.96 12.67 -21.08
N ALA A 2 -34.25 11.40 -21.36
CA ALA A 2 -35.46 10.81 -20.80
C ALA A 2 -35.22 10.71 -19.29
N VAL A 3 -35.84 11.59 -18.52
CA VAL A 3 -35.77 11.56 -17.05
C VAL A 3 -36.48 10.28 -16.61
N PRO A 4 -35.85 9.39 -15.82
CA PRO A 4 -36.55 8.22 -15.31
C PRO A 4 -37.73 8.70 -14.48
N THR A 5 -38.93 8.24 -14.84
CA THR A 5 -40.19 8.65 -14.21
C THR A 5 -40.40 8.01 -12.84
N ASP A 6 -39.63 6.97 -12.53
CA ASP A 6 -39.61 6.28 -11.24
C ASP A 6 -38.34 6.66 -10.44
N PRO A 7 -38.48 7.19 -9.21
CA PRO A 7 -37.36 7.44 -8.29
C PRO A 7 -36.46 6.21 -8.08
N THR A 8 -37.03 5.01 -8.15
CA THR A 8 -36.32 3.73 -8.02
C THR A 8 -35.41 3.47 -9.22
N GLU A 9 -35.82 3.86 -10.42
CA GLU A 9 -34.99 3.74 -11.63
C GLU A 9 -33.84 4.76 -11.67
N GLN A 10 -34.08 5.98 -11.15
CA GLN A 10 -32.99 6.95 -10.97
C GLN A 10 -31.93 6.41 -10.03
N LYS A 11 -32.37 5.82 -8.92
CA LYS A 11 -31.51 5.19 -7.93
C LYS A 11 -30.70 4.03 -8.51
N ARG A 12 -31.27 3.22 -9.42
CA ARG A 12 -30.54 2.11 -10.06
C ARG A 12 -29.65 2.51 -11.23
N HIS A 13 -29.74 3.76 -11.68
CA HIS A 13 -29.05 4.28 -12.86
C HIS A 13 -29.29 3.44 -14.13
N LEU A 14 -30.55 3.03 -14.31
CA LEU A 14 -31.00 2.31 -15.50
C LEU A 14 -31.54 3.31 -16.54
N LEU A 15 -31.15 3.13 -17.79
CA LEU A 15 -31.60 3.94 -18.92
C LEU A 15 -32.40 3.07 -19.90
N VAL A 16 -33.48 3.64 -20.43
CA VAL A 16 -34.42 2.99 -21.34
C VAL A 16 -34.30 3.61 -22.73
N PRO A 17 -34.34 2.83 -23.83
CA PRO A 17 -34.29 3.38 -25.19
C PRO A 17 -35.54 4.23 -25.54
N PRO A 18 -35.46 5.11 -26.56
CA PRO A 18 -34.31 5.37 -27.41
C PRO A 18 -33.23 6.20 -26.71
N TYR A 19 -31.97 5.88 -26.98
CA TYR A 19 -30.83 6.57 -26.40
C TYR A 19 -30.37 7.76 -27.26
N SER A 20 -29.86 8.79 -26.61
CA SER A 20 -29.26 9.97 -27.23
C SER A 20 -27.79 10.08 -26.86
N ALA A 21 -27.00 10.75 -27.72
CA ALA A 21 -25.63 11.14 -27.44
C ALA A 21 -25.47 11.96 -26.15
N ASN A 22 -26.52 12.63 -25.69
CA ASN A 22 -26.51 13.40 -24.44
C ASN A 22 -26.74 12.54 -23.19
N ASP A 23 -27.04 11.25 -23.34
CA ASP A 23 -27.33 10.36 -22.20
C ASP A 23 -26.06 9.67 -21.67
N PHE A 24 -24.93 9.74 -22.38
CA PHE A 24 -23.68 9.07 -22.03
C PHE A 24 -22.44 9.92 -22.29
N VAL A 25 -21.32 9.52 -21.69
CA VAL A 25 -19.98 10.05 -22.01
C VAL A 25 -19.20 9.01 -22.83
N ASN A 26 -18.36 9.47 -23.75
CA ASN A 26 -17.48 8.57 -24.50
C ASN A 26 -16.52 7.87 -23.53
N GLY A 27 -16.47 6.53 -23.58
CA GLY A 27 -15.75 5.68 -22.65
C GLY A 27 -16.55 5.28 -21.41
N GLU A 28 -17.83 5.67 -21.28
CA GLU A 28 -18.68 5.27 -20.16
C GLU A 28 -18.96 3.76 -20.21
N PHE A 29 -18.94 3.11 -19.05
CA PHE A 29 -19.13 1.68 -18.92
C PHE A 29 -20.57 1.33 -18.56
N VAL A 30 -21.08 0.27 -19.18
CA VAL A 30 -22.48 -0.17 -19.03
C VAL A 30 -22.56 -1.68 -18.85
N TYR A 31 -23.68 -2.15 -18.32
CA TYR A 31 -24.02 -3.57 -18.23
C TYR A 31 -25.48 -3.81 -18.65
N LEU A 32 -25.84 -5.08 -18.89
CA LEU A 32 -27.19 -5.49 -19.25
C LEU A 32 -27.98 -5.92 -18.00
N PRO A 33 -28.89 -5.08 -17.48
CA PRO A 33 -29.59 -5.35 -16.22
C PRO A 33 -30.64 -6.47 -16.34
N ASP A 34 -31.26 -6.61 -17.51
CA ASP A 34 -32.43 -7.49 -17.70
C ASP A 34 -32.07 -8.92 -18.18
N THR A 35 -30.78 -9.22 -18.35
CA THR A 35 -30.30 -10.56 -18.72
C THR A 35 -30.35 -11.53 -17.54
N SER A 36 -30.06 -12.83 -17.71
CA SER A 36 -29.71 -13.66 -16.56
C SER A 36 -28.33 -13.24 -16.01
N ILE A 37 -28.03 -13.46 -14.74
CA ILE A 37 -26.73 -13.01 -14.19
C ILE A 37 -25.56 -13.75 -14.84
N GLU A 38 -25.79 -14.96 -15.34
CA GLU A 38 -24.84 -15.79 -16.08
C GLU A 38 -24.56 -15.23 -17.48
N GLU A 39 -25.51 -14.52 -18.06
CA GLU A 39 -25.43 -13.91 -19.39
C GLU A 39 -25.10 -12.42 -19.33
N SER A 40 -24.98 -11.84 -18.13
CA SER A 40 -24.74 -10.43 -17.94
C SER A 40 -23.41 -10.03 -18.55
N ARG A 41 -23.46 -9.02 -19.43
CA ARG A 41 -22.29 -8.53 -20.16
C ARG A 41 -21.92 -7.13 -19.72
N PHE A 42 -20.64 -6.85 -19.79
CA PHE A 42 -20.06 -5.53 -19.60
C PHE A 42 -19.71 -4.93 -20.94
N GLY A 43 -20.04 -3.65 -21.15
CA GLY A 43 -19.79 -2.94 -22.40
C GLY A 43 -19.29 -1.52 -22.17
N THR A 44 -18.92 -0.86 -23.26
CA THR A 44 -18.41 0.51 -23.27
C THR A 44 -19.13 1.33 -24.32
N ILE A 45 -19.50 2.55 -23.97
CA ILE A 45 -20.04 3.54 -24.90
C ILE A 45 -18.88 4.20 -25.65
N VAL A 46 -18.92 4.18 -26.98
CA VAL A 46 -17.86 4.71 -27.82
C VAL A 46 -18.42 5.66 -28.87
N GLU A 47 -17.78 6.82 -29.02
CA GLU A 47 -18.05 7.78 -30.10
C GLU A 47 -17.00 7.61 -31.22
N ARG A 48 -17.46 7.50 -32.46
CA ARG A 48 -16.63 7.42 -33.66
C ARG A 48 -17.25 8.24 -34.79
N ASN A 49 -16.55 9.27 -35.26
CA ASN A 49 -16.94 10.09 -36.42
C ASN A 49 -18.35 10.69 -36.32
N GLY A 50 -18.73 11.19 -35.14
CA GLY A 50 -20.03 11.76 -34.82
C GLY A 50 -21.14 10.74 -34.55
N LYS A 51 -20.84 9.43 -34.54
CA LYS A 51 -21.80 8.35 -34.26
C LYS A 51 -21.45 7.65 -32.96
N TRP A 52 -22.48 7.28 -32.21
CA TRP A 52 -22.35 6.65 -30.91
C TRP A 52 -22.72 5.18 -30.99
N PHE A 53 -21.95 4.36 -30.26
CA PHE A 53 -22.10 2.91 -30.24
C PHE A 53 -22.03 2.40 -28.82
N VAL A 54 -22.74 1.30 -28.55
CA VAL A 54 -22.43 0.42 -27.42
C VAL A 54 -21.60 -0.75 -27.95
N VAL A 55 -20.46 -0.98 -27.31
CA VAL A 55 -19.49 -2.00 -27.70
C VAL A 55 -19.36 -3.02 -26.57
N PHE A 56 -19.71 -4.28 -26.86
CA PHE A 56 -19.51 -5.40 -25.94
C PHE A 56 -18.32 -6.25 -26.39
N PRO A 57 -17.48 -6.72 -25.45
CA PRO A 57 -16.42 -7.65 -25.78
C PRO A 57 -17.02 -8.96 -26.32
N PRO A 58 -16.29 -9.66 -27.21
CA PRO A 58 -16.75 -10.93 -27.76
C PRO A 58 -16.93 -11.97 -26.66
N THR A 59 -17.91 -12.86 -26.82
CA THR A 59 -18.10 -14.01 -25.92
C THR A 59 -17.10 -15.14 -26.17
N GLU A 60 -16.42 -15.13 -27.31
CA GLU A 60 -15.40 -16.10 -27.67
C GLU A 60 -14.09 -15.40 -27.99
N LEU A 61 -12.98 -15.98 -27.52
CA LEU A 61 -11.65 -15.48 -27.81
C LEU A 61 -11.43 -15.40 -29.35
N ALA A 62 -10.81 -14.32 -29.81
CA ALA A 62 -10.52 -14.03 -31.22
C ALA A 62 -11.72 -13.65 -32.13
N LYS A 63 -12.95 -13.51 -31.60
CA LYS A 63 -14.05 -12.84 -32.32
C LYS A 63 -13.95 -11.31 -32.18
N PRO A 64 -14.48 -10.53 -33.15
CA PRO A 64 -14.59 -9.09 -32.99
C PRO A 64 -15.61 -8.72 -31.91
N CYS A 65 -15.49 -7.53 -31.32
CA CYS A 65 -16.49 -7.00 -30.40
C CYS A 65 -17.85 -6.84 -31.09
N ASP A 66 -18.92 -7.04 -30.33
CA ASP A 66 -20.28 -6.75 -30.78
C ASP A 66 -20.50 -5.23 -30.68
N GLU A 67 -20.78 -4.57 -31.80
CA GLU A 67 -20.92 -3.11 -31.88
C GLU A 67 -22.31 -2.75 -32.43
N PHE A 68 -23.07 -1.97 -31.66
CA PHE A 68 -24.42 -1.57 -32.00
C PHE A 68 -24.56 -0.05 -31.99
N PRO A 69 -25.18 0.57 -33.02
CA PRO A 69 -25.53 1.99 -32.97
C PRO A 69 -26.39 2.30 -31.74
N LEU A 70 -25.99 3.29 -30.96
CA LEU A 70 -26.60 3.60 -29.67
C LEU A 70 -28.06 4.02 -29.81
N ASP A 71 -28.38 4.82 -30.82
CA ASP A 71 -29.73 5.31 -31.13
C ASP A 71 -30.71 4.20 -31.55
N ALA A 72 -30.18 3.06 -31.99
CA ALA A 72 -30.95 1.88 -32.39
C ALA A 72 -30.81 0.71 -31.40
N TYR A 73 -30.10 0.89 -30.28
CA TYR A 73 -29.89 -0.19 -29.31
C TYR A 73 -31.21 -0.49 -28.55
N PRO A 74 -31.72 -1.74 -28.59
CA PRO A 74 -33.08 -2.02 -28.16
C PRO A 74 -33.21 -2.40 -26.68
N GLU A 75 -32.12 -2.76 -26.00
CA GLU A 75 -32.14 -3.25 -24.63
C GLU A 75 -31.88 -2.11 -23.62
N ARG A 76 -32.36 -2.27 -22.38
CA ARG A 76 -32.04 -1.35 -21.29
C ARG A 76 -30.55 -1.43 -20.93
N LEU A 77 -29.99 -0.31 -20.50
CA LEU A 77 -28.59 -0.19 -20.11
C LEU A 77 -28.49 0.30 -18.67
N GLY A 78 -27.73 -0.42 -17.85
CA GLY A 78 -27.34 0.05 -16.53
C GLY A 78 -25.95 0.67 -16.56
N ARG A 79 -25.74 1.79 -15.86
CA ARG A 79 -24.40 2.39 -15.73
C ARG A 79 -23.52 1.59 -14.77
N ALA A 80 -22.30 1.27 -15.17
CA ALA A 80 -21.36 0.50 -14.34
C ALA A 80 -20.57 1.41 -13.40
N ILE A 81 -21.06 1.58 -12.18
CA ILE A 81 -20.52 2.52 -11.19
C ILE A 81 -19.17 2.04 -10.63
N LEU A 82 -18.93 0.73 -10.63
CA LEU A 82 -17.71 0.11 -10.11
C LEU A 82 -16.44 0.43 -10.93
N ILE A 83 -16.60 1.00 -12.14
CA ILE A 83 -15.50 1.24 -13.11
C ILE A 83 -15.44 2.73 -13.52
N GLN A 84 -16.05 3.64 -12.77
CA GLN A 84 -15.85 5.08 -13.02
C GLN A 84 -14.40 5.49 -12.72
N PHE A 85 -13.58 5.56 -13.78
CA PHE A 85 -12.12 5.76 -13.67
C PHE A 85 -11.68 7.17 -13.23
N ASP A 86 -12.55 8.18 -13.26
CA ASP A 86 -12.18 9.53 -12.87
C ASP A 86 -13.40 10.43 -12.63
N LYS A 87 -13.58 10.90 -11.38
CA LYS A 87 -14.63 11.88 -11.03
C LYS A 87 -14.43 13.24 -11.70
N THR A 88 -13.28 13.49 -12.33
CA THR A 88 -12.99 14.75 -13.05
C THR A 88 -13.39 14.73 -14.53
N ARG A 89 -13.75 13.57 -15.09
CA ARG A 89 -14.29 13.41 -16.46
C ARG A 89 -15.82 13.45 -16.54
N VAL A 90 -16.47 14.08 -15.56
CA VAL A 90 -17.92 14.32 -15.63
C VAL A 90 -18.13 15.51 -16.55
N SER A 91 -18.67 15.27 -17.75
CA SER A 91 -19.10 16.35 -18.65
C SER A 91 -20.06 17.30 -17.91
N PRO A 92 -20.01 18.61 -18.17
CA PRO A 92 -20.96 19.55 -17.58
C PRO A 92 -22.41 19.10 -17.85
N GLY A 93 -23.12 18.67 -16.80
CA GLY A 93 -24.53 18.24 -16.88
C GLY A 93 -24.79 16.72 -16.79
N ALA A 94 -23.76 15.87 -16.76
CA ALA A 94 -23.97 14.45 -16.44
C ALA A 94 -24.29 14.28 -14.95
N ALA A 95 -25.35 13.51 -14.64
CA ALA A 95 -25.72 13.21 -13.25
C ALA A 95 -24.55 12.51 -12.54
N VAL A 96 -24.08 13.08 -11.44
CA VAL A 96 -23.09 12.45 -10.56
C VAL A 96 -23.78 11.26 -9.91
N VAL A 97 -23.20 10.07 -10.08
CA VAL A 97 -23.67 8.86 -9.44
C VAL A 97 -23.10 8.81 -8.03
N ASP A 98 -23.96 8.73 -7.02
CA ASP A 98 -23.51 8.34 -5.69
C ASP A 98 -23.05 6.88 -5.75
N SER A 99 -21.91 6.56 -5.17
CA SER A 99 -21.32 5.21 -5.24
C SER A 99 -21.32 4.49 -3.89
N ALA A 100 -21.65 5.19 -2.81
CA ALA A 100 -21.53 4.66 -1.45
C ALA A 100 -22.34 3.37 -1.28
N SER A 101 -23.65 3.40 -1.58
CA SER A 101 -24.53 2.23 -1.43
C SER A 101 -24.08 1.01 -2.24
N TRP A 102 -23.52 1.22 -3.45
CA TRP A 102 -23.00 0.14 -4.29
C TRP A 102 -21.73 -0.47 -3.73
N LEU A 103 -20.84 0.36 -3.20
CA LEU A 103 -19.58 -0.09 -2.59
C LEU A 103 -19.87 -0.88 -1.31
N ASP A 104 -20.83 -0.44 -0.49
CA ASP A 104 -21.24 -1.15 0.73
C ASP A 104 -21.80 -2.55 0.40
N ILE A 105 -22.65 -2.65 -0.63
CA ILE A 105 -23.20 -3.94 -1.08
C ILE A 105 -22.09 -4.83 -1.68
N LYS A 106 -21.21 -4.27 -2.52
CA LYS A 106 -20.07 -4.99 -3.09
C LYS A 106 -19.20 -5.57 -1.98
N GLU A 107 -18.90 -4.78 -0.96
CA GLU A 107 -18.08 -5.22 0.17
C GLU A 107 -18.79 -6.32 0.98
N ALA A 108 -20.10 -6.21 1.20
CA ALA A 108 -20.89 -7.25 1.84
C ALA A 108 -20.87 -8.58 1.04
N ILE A 109 -21.00 -8.51 -0.30
CA ILE A 109 -20.89 -9.68 -1.20
C ILE A 109 -19.50 -10.32 -1.06
N LEU A 110 -18.44 -9.53 -1.19
CA LEU A 110 -17.07 -10.03 -1.12
C LEU A 110 -16.75 -10.60 0.26
N SER A 111 -17.25 -9.98 1.34
CA SER A 111 -17.13 -10.48 2.70
C SER A 111 -17.82 -11.84 2.88
N ALA A 112 -19.04 -12.00 2.36
CA ALA A 112 -19.76 -13.27 2.39
C ALA A 112 -19.00 -14.38 1.64
N LEU A 113 -18.44 -14.07 0.47
CA LEU A 113 -17.62 -15.01 -0.31
C LEU A 113 -16.31 -15.37 0.42
N ARG A 114 -15.61 -14.39 1.00
CA ARG A 114 -14.36 -14.62 1.77
C ARG A 114 -14.57 -15.54 2.96
N ALA A 115 -15.75 -15.51 3.59
CA ALA A 115 -16.12 -16.38 4.69
C ALA A 115 -16.56 -17.79 4.24
N ALA A 116 -16.83 -18.00 2.95
CA ALA A 116 -17.35 -19.25 2.42
C ALA A 116 -16.22 -20.21 1.98
N PRO A 117 -16.43 -21.53 2.10
CA PRO A 117 -15.50 -22.51 1.53
C PRO A 117 -15.29 -22.30 0.03
N LEU A 118 -14.04 -22.35 -0.43
CA LEU A 118 -13.65 -22.17 -1.83
C LEU A 118 -14.07 -20.82 -2.46
N TYR A 119 -14.35 -19.80 -1.63
CA TYR A 119 -14.77 -18.47 -2.09
C TYR A 119 -16.02 -18.47 -2.98
N ARG A 120 -16.96 -19.37 -2.70
CA ARG A 120 -18.19 -19.52 -3.46
C ARG A 120 -19.40 -19.81 -2.57
N LEU A 121 -20.55 -19.30 -2.98
CA LEU A 121 -21.85 -19.56 -2.39
C LEU A 121 -22.89 -19.75 -3.49
N ARG A 122 -24.03 -20.37 -3.17
CA ARG A 122 -25.17 -20.31 -4.09
C ARG A 122 -25.70 -18.89 -4.12
N ILE A 123 -26.18 -18.44 -5.28
CA ILE A 123 -26.65 -17.06 -5.43
C ILE A 123 -27.78 -16.72 -4.45
N ASP A 124 -28.66 -17.68 -4.16
CA ASP A 124 -29.75 -17.51 -3.20
C ASP A 124 -29.22 -17.39 -1.76
N GLU A 125 -28.17 -18.12 -1.40
CA GLU A 125 -27.52 -18.02 -0.08
C GLU A 125 -26.83 -16.66 0.11
N ILE A 126 -26.30 -16.07 -0.97
CA ILE A 126 -25.76 -14.69 -0.92
C ILE A 126 -26.89 -13.71 -0.66
N ARG A 127 -28.00 -13.82 -1.39
CA ARG A 127 -29.17 -12.95 -1.19
C ARG A 127 -29.70 -13.03 0.24
N GLU A 128 -29.88 -14.25 0.77
CA GLU A 128 -30.29 -14.47 2.16
C GLU A 128 -29.33 -13.79 3.16
N LYS A 129 -28.01 -13.91 2.95
CA LYS A 129 -27.02 -13.25 3.82
C LYS A 129 -27.06 -11.72 3.74
N LEU A 130 -27.39 -11.16 2.58
CA LEU A 130 -27.48 -9.72 2.38
C LEU A 130 -28.79 -9.16 2.94
N ASP A 131 -29.88 -9.92 2.89
CA ASP A 131 -31.19 -9.52 3.43
C ASP A 131 -31.15 -9.25 4.95
N ASP A 132 -30.27 -9.94 5.68
CA ASP A 132 -30.05 -9.70 7.12
C ASP A 132 -29.28 -8.39 7.41
N ASN A 133 -28.64 -7.78 6.42
CA ASN A 133 -27.79 -6.61 6.59
C ASN A 133 -28.59 -5.29 6.45
N LYS A 134 -28.98 -4.70 7.58
CA LYS A 134 -29.75 -3.45 7.62
C LYS A 134 -28.98 -2.19 7.17
N GLN A 135 -27.68 -2.29 6.93
CA GLN A 135 -26.84 -1.15 6.56
C GLN A 135 -26.76 -0.95 5.04
N ILE A 136 -27.21 -1.93 4.25
CA ILE A 136 -27.14 -1.86 2.80
C ILE A 136 -28.48 -1.50 2.18
N ASP A 137 -28.41 -1.05 0.94
CA ASP A 137 -29.57 -0.72 0.15
C ASP A 137 -30.10 -1.94 -0.63
N HIS A 138 -31.11 -2.61 -0.09
CA HIS A 138 -31.64 -3.86 -0.65
C HIS A 138 -32.16 -3.71 -2.08
N ASP A 139 -32.60 -2.52 -2.50
CA ASP A 139 -33.12 -2.29 -3.86
C ASP A 139 -32.05 -2.43 -4.94
N LEU A 140 -30.77 -2.31 -4.55
CA LEU A 140 -29.60 -2.28 -5.44
C LEU A 140 -28.85 -3.62 -5.47
N VAL A 141 -29.20 -4.59 -4.63
CA VAL A 141 -28.46 -5.85 -4.46
C VAL A 141 -28.31 -6.61 -5.77
N GLU A 142 -29.41 -6.76 -6.52
CA GLU A 142 -29.41 -7.49 -7.79
C GLU A 142 -28.53 -6.79 -8.84
N ASP A 143 -28.61 -5.46 -8.93
CA ASP A 143 -27.81 -4.66 -9.85
C ASP A 143 -26.31 -4.75 -9.51
N VAL A 144 -25.95 -4.73 -8.23
CA VAL A 144 -24.55 -4.86 -7.77
C VAL A 144 -23.98 -6.25 -8.06
N LEU A 145 -24.78 -7.31 -7.84
CA LEU A 145 -24.38 -8.68 -8.21
C LEU A 145 -24.09 -8.76 -9.72
N ARG A 146 -24.96 -8.20 -10.56
CA ARG A 146 -24.79 -8.16 -12.02
C ARG A 146 -23.58 -7.34 -12.45
N MET A 147 -23.37 -6.18 -11.84
CA MET A 147 -22.18 -5.38 -12.07
C MET A 147 -20.91 -6.15 -11.71
N CYS A 148 -20.85 -6.80 -10.55
CA CYS A 148 -19.68 -7.58 -10.15
C CYS A 148 -19.40 -8.76 -11.11
N ALA A 149 -20.44 -9.48 -11.54
CA ALA A 149 -20.32 -10.58 -12.49
C ALA A 149 -19.85 -10.09 -13.87
N SER A 150 -20.52 -9.08 -14.42
CA SER A 150 -20.21 -8.54 -15.75
C SER A 150 -18.81 -7.92 -15.82
N THR A 151 -18.37 -7.25 -14.75
CA THR A 151 -17.03 -6.62 -14.66
C THR A 151 -15.89 -7.62 -14.38
N GLY A 152 -16.20 -8.89 -14.10
CA GLY A 152 -15.21 -9.91 -13.78
C GLY A 152 -14.64 -9.83 -12.36
N VAL A 153 -15.23 -9.01 -11.47
CA VAL A 153 -14.92 -9.05 -10.03
C VAL A 153 -15.28 -10.43 -9.46
N THR A 154 -16.37 -11.00 -9.94
CA THR A 154 -16.87 -12.34 -9.60
C THR A 154 -17.18 -13.14 -10.85
N THR A 155 -17.30 -14.45 -10.72
CA THR A 155 -17.72 -15.36 -11.80
C THR A 155 -18.95 -16.15 -11.39
N VAL A 156 -19.84 -16.37 -12.35
CA VAL A 156 -21.07 -17.12 -12.13
C VAL A 156 -21.00 -18.42 -12.92
N THR A 157 -21.32 -19.53 -12.25
CA THR A 157 -21.27 -20.87 -12.85
C THR A 157 -22.51 -21.66 -12.48
N LYS A 158 -23.01 -22.51 -13.38
CA LYS A 158 -24.20 -23.32 -13.14
C LYS A 158 -23.87 -24.81 -13.16
N ASP A 159 -24.36 -25.54 -12.16
CA ASP A 159 -24.30 -27.00 -12.13
C ASP A 159 -25.64 -27.59 -11.63
N LYS A 160 -25.67 -28.91 -11.38
CA LYS A 160 -26.86 -29.61 -10.87
C LYS A 160 -27.32 -29.10 -9.49
N GLY A 161 -26.42 -28.47 -8.73
CA GLY A 161 -26.68 -27.89 -7.41
C GLY A 161 -27.19 -26.45 -7.45
N GLY A 162 -27.22 -25.80 -8.61
CA GLY A 162 -27.79 -24.46 -8.81
C GLY A 162 -26.82 -23.47 -9.45
N THR A 163 -27.13 -22.18 -9.30
CA THR A 163 -26.28 -21.07 -9.74
C THR A 163 -25.33 -20.70 -8.61
N TRP A 164 -24.04 -20.87 -8.86
CA TRP A 164 -22.95 -20.53 -7.98
C TRP A 164 -22.37 -19.17 -8.34
N TYR A 165 -22.10 -18.40 -7.32
CA TYR A 165 -21.46 -17.11 -7.42
C TYR A 165 -20.12 -17.21 -6.71
N ASN A 166 -19.04 -16.92 -7.45
CA ASN A 166 -17.67 -17.20 -7.05
C ASN A 166 -16.85 -15.92 -7.13
N GLN A 167 -15.86 -15.81 -6.28
CA GLN A 167 -14.81 -14.82 -6.45
C GLN A 167 -13.96 -15.15 -7.70
N SER A 168 -13.57 -14.15 -8.48
CA SER A 168 -12.78 -14.38 -9.71
C SER A 168 -11.39 -14.93 -9.40
N GLU A 169 -10.75 -15.61 -10.36
CA GLU A 169 -9.40 -16.18 -10.14
C GLU A 169 -8.36 -15.11 -9.74
N LEU A 170 -8.45 -13.93 -10.36
CA LEU A 170 -7.60 -12.79 -10.02
C LEU A 170 -7.81 -12.33 -8.58
N LEU A 171 -9.08 -12.17 -8.18
CA LEU A 171 -9.42 -11.75 -6.82
C LEU A 171 -9.07 -12.85 -5.81
N ASN A 172 -9.17 -14.13 -6.16
CA ASN A 172 -8.71 -15.25 -5.33
C ASN A 172 -7.20 -15.19 -5.10
N LYS A 173 -6.40 -15.01 -6.16
CA LYS A 173 -4.95 -14.83 -6.05
C LYS A 173 -4.60 -13.64 -5.15
N TYR A 174 -5.32 -12.53 -5.30
CA TYR A 174 -5.18 -11.36 -4.45
C TYR A 174 -5.45 -11.71 -2.97
N THR A 175 -6.58 -12.34 -2.67
CA THR A 175 -6.97 -12.72 -1.29
C THR A 175 -6.01 -13.71 -0.66
N GLU A 176 -5.54 -14.72 -1.39
CA GLU A 176 -4.56 -15.68 -0.87
C GLU A 176 -3.21 -15.02 -0.59
N ARG A 177 -2.74 -14.11 -1.47
CA ARG A 177 -1.52 -13.33 -1.20
C ARG A 177 -1.68 -12.46 0.03
N ARG A 178 -2.81 -11.76 0.15
CA ARG A 178 -3.14 -10.95 1.33
C ARG A 178 -3.11 -11.78 2.61
N ARG A 179 -3.78 -12.94 2.62
CA ARG A 179 -3.78 -13.85 3.78
C ARG A 179 -2.37 -14.33 4.12
N TYR A 180 -1.59 -14.74 3.12
CA TYR A 180 -0.20 -15.11 3.30
C TYR A 180 0.61 -14.00 3.99
N LEU A 181 0.48 -12.74 3.53
CA LEU A 181 1.14 -11.61 4.15
C LEU A 181 0.69 -11.37 5.61
N ALA A 182 -0.59 -11.56 5.91
CA ALA A 182 -1.11 -11.45 7.27
C ALA A 182 -0.43 -12.45 8.24
N THR A 183 -0.09 -13.65 7.75
CA THR A 183 0.51 -14.71 8.57
C THR A 183 1.87 -14.33 9.16
N PHE A 184 2.61 -13.40 8.54
CA PHE A 184 3.88 -12.90 9.07
C PHE A 184 3.71 -12.32 10.48
N SER A 185 2.67 -11.50 10.67
CA SER A 185 2.35 -10.92 11.98
C SER A 185 1.84 -11.98 12.96
N GLU A 186 1.03 -12.92 12.50
CA GLU A 186 0.39 -13.92 13.34
C GLU A 186 1.45 -14.82 13.98
N GLU A 187 2.42 -15.25 13.19
CA GLU A 187 3.55 -16.03 13.68
C GLU A 187 4.36 -15.26 14.74
N LEU A 188 4.73 -14.01 14.45
CA LEU A 188 5.49 -13.16 15.37
C LEU A 188 4.75 -12.93 16.69
N LEU A 189 3.48 -12.52 16.62
CA LEU A 189 2.67 -12.19 17.80
C LEU A 189 2.36 -13.43 18.64
N VAL A 190 2.07 -14.57 18.01
CA VAL A 190 1.85 -15.84 18.74
C VAL A 190 3.13 -16.28 19.45
N LYS A 191 4.27 -16.27 18.76
CA LYS A 191 5.55 -16.65 19.37
C LYS A 191 5.96 -15.70 20.48
N SER A 192 5.72 -14.41 20.32
CA SER A 192 5.97 -13.36 21.31
C SER A 192 5.14 -13.58 22.58
N ARG A 193 3.81 -13.69 22.47
CA ARG A 193 2.92 -13.88 23.64
C ARG A 193 3.21 -15.14 24.45
N ARG A 194 3.64 -16.21 23.78
CA ARG A 194 3.98 -17.47 24.46
C ARG A 194 5.09 -17.30 25.50
N ILE A 195 6.06 -16.41 25.26
CA ILE A 195 7.18 -16.23 26.20
C ILE A 195 6.76 -15.48 27.47
N ASP A 196 5.76 -14.59 27.37
CA ASP A 196 5.26 -13.80 28.51
C ASP A 196 4.64 -14.70 29.60
N HIS A 197 4.15 -15.88 29.23
CA HIS A 197 3.63 -16.87 30.17
C HIS A 197 4.72 -17.66 30.93
N LEU A 198 5.97 -17.61 30.46
CA LEU A 198 7.06 -18.43 30.98
C LEU A 198 8.17 -17.61 31.63
N ILE A 199 8.39 -16.37 31.15
CA ILE A 199 9.51 -15.52 31.55
C ILE A 199 8.98 -14.12 31.88
N GLN A 200 9.33 -13.61 33.06
CA GLN A 200 9.01 -12.24 33.49
C GLN A 200 10.20 -11.29 33.40
N HIS A 201 11.40 -11.79 33.05
CA HIS A 201 12.60 -10.97 32.91
C HIS A 201 12.57 -10.17 31.59
N THR A 202 12.33 -8.87 31.68
CA THR A 202 12.09 -7.96 30.55
C THR A 202 13.20 -7.97 29.50
N GLY A 203 14.48 -8.00 29.92
CA GLY A 203 15.61 -8.07 29.00
C GLY A 203 15.64 -9.34 28.16
N THR A 204 15.31 -10.49 28.77
CA THR A 204 15.28 -11.78 28.06
C THR A 204 14.13 -11.85 27.06
N VAL A 205 12.96 -11.31 27.43
CA VAL A 205 11.82 -11.18 26.51
C VAL A 205 12.16 -10.26 25.34
N GLY A 206 12.86 -9.15 25.59
CA GLY A 206 13.37 -8.24 24.56
C GLY A 206 14.27 -8.95 23.55
N SER A 207 15.35 -9.59 24.02
CA SER A 207 16.28 -10.29 23.14
C SER A 207 15.63 -11.43 22.33
N TYR A 208 14.65 -12.12 22.91
CA TYR A 208 13.86 -13.11 22.18
C TYR A 208 13.02 -12.47 21.07
N ARG A 209 12.33 -11.35 21.36
CA ARG A 209 11.52 -10.60 20.40
C ARG A 209 12.36 -10.06 19.23
N GLU A 210 13.55 -9.55 19.51
CA GLU A 210 14.51 -9.19 18.45
C GLU A 210 14.87 -10.42 17.60
N GLY A 211 15.15 -11.56 18.24
CA GLY A 211 15.48 -12.82 17.56
C GLY A 211 14.35 -13.34 16.67
N LEU A 212 13.08 -13.17 17.08
CA LEU A 212 11.91 -13.50 16.26
C LEU A 212 11.88 -12.66 14.98
N LEU A 213 12.04 -11.34 15.09
CA LEU A 213 12.02 -10.45 13.93
C LEU A 213 13.22 -10.72 13.01
N ARG A 214 14.43 -10.92 13.55
CA ARG A 214 15.61 -11.35 12.77
C ARG A 214 15.32 -12.63 11.99
N SER A 215 14.69 -13.62 12.63
CA SER A 215 14.36 -14.91 12.00
C SER A 215 13.37 -14.77 10.86
N LEU A 216 12.32 -13.95 11.02
CA LEU A 216 11.37 -13.64 9.94
C LEU A 216 12.08 -12.92 8.78
N LEU A 217 12.89 -11.89 9.08
CA LEU A 217 13.59 -11.12 8.07
C LEU A 217 14.56 -11.99 7.24
N ARG A 218 15.24 -12.97 7.85
CA ARG A 218 16.09 -13.95 7.13
C ARG A 218 15.33 -14.79 6.12
N GLN A 219 14.02 -14.98 6.28
CA GLN A 219 13.20 -15.76 5.33
C GLN A 219 12.77 -14.95 4.11
N VAL A 220 12.66 -13.62 4.24
CA VAL A 220 12.11 -12.74 3.19
C VAL A 220 13.17 -11.90 2.49
N VAL A 221 14.28 -11.59 3.16
CA VAL A 221 15.41 -10.83 2.60
C VAL A 221 16.25 -11.75 1.70
N PRO A 222 16.71 -11.29 0.52
CA PRO A 222 17.55 -12.10 -0.37
C PRO A 222 18.88 -12.52 0.27
N GLN A 223 19.36 -13.72 -0.05
CA GLN A 223 20.55 -14.33 0.56
C GLN A 223 21.87 -13.55 0.39
N GLN A 224 21.95 -12.62 -0.58
CA GLN A 224 23.11 -11.73 -0.71
C GLN A 224 23.26 -10.76 0.48
N TYR A 225 22.17 -10.57 1.23
CA TYR A 225 22.14 -9.80 2.46
C TYR A 225 22.11 -10.72 3.66
N GLU A 226 22.82 -10.32 4.71
CA GLU A 226 22.76 -10.97 6.00
C GLU A 226 21.97 -10.13 6.99
N VAL A 227 21.22 -10.80 7.87
CA VAL A 227 20.46 -10.17 8.96
C VAL A 227 21.12 -10.58 10.29
N SER A 228 21.76 -9.62 10.94
CA SER A 228 22.63 -9.84 12.11
C SER A 228 22.29 -8.84 13.24
N THR A 229 22.82 -9.05 14.44
CA THR A 229 22.89 -8.02 15.50
C THR A 229 24.34 -7.56 15.64
N GLY A 230 24.58 -6.36 16.15
CA GLY A 230 25.95 -5.90 16.43
C GLY A 230 26.14 -4.42 16.17
N PHE A 231 27.25 -4.04 15.56
CA PHE A 231 27.69 -2.65 15.47
C PHE A 231 28.03 -2.24 14.04
N LEU A 232 27.88 -0.96 13.74
CA LEU A 232 28.50 -0.34 12.57
C LEU A 232 29.88 0.16 12.94
N GLU A 233 30.78 0.14 11.96
CA GLU A 233 32.04 0.86 12.05
C GLU A 233 31.80 2.33 12.45
N ASN A 234 32.50 2.77 13.51
CA ASN A 234 32.37 4.11 14.10
C ASN A 234 31.01 4.44 14.74
N CYS A 235 30.14 3.45 14.97
CA CYS A 235 28.92 3.60 15.77
C CYS A 235 29.11 2.89 17.12
N PRO A 236 29.04 3.61 18.26
CA PRO A 236 29.32 3.02 19.58
C PRO A 236 28.16 2.17 20.12
N ARG A 237 26.98 2.25 19.51
CA ARG A 237 25.79 1.56 19.99
C ARG A 237 25.60 0.22 19.28
N GLN A 238 25.20 -0.78 20.06
CA GLN A 238 24.69 -2.03 19.51
C GLN A 238 23.34 -1.76 18.86
N LEU A 239 23.11 -2.40 17.73
CA LEU A 239 21.87 -2.36 16.96
C LEU A 239 21.22 -3.74 17.01
N ASP A 240 19.91 -3.75 17.23
CA ASP A 240 19.15 -4.99 17.37
C ASP A 240 19.19 -5.79 16.07
N ILE A 241 19.01 -5.11 14.94
CA ILE A 241 19.02 -5.72 13.60
C ILE A 241 19.76 -4.84 12.61
N ILE A 242 20.72 -5.45 11.91
CA ILE A 242 21.46 -4.88 10.79
C ILE A 242 21.22 -5.78 9.59
N ILE A 243 20.76 -5.18 8.48
CA ILE A 243 20.72 -5.83 7.17
C ILE A 243 21.84 -5.23 6.33
N TRP A 244 22.79 -6.06 5.92
CA TRP A 244 23.99 -5.61 5.24
C TRP A 244 24.40 -6.57 4.13
N ASP A 245 25.10 -6.04 3.13
CA ASP A 245 25.53 -6.76 1.95
C ASP A 245 26.77 -7.60 2.26
N ALA A 246 26.54 -8.83 2.71
CA ALA A 246 27.59 -9.80 3.01
C ALA A 246 28.21 -10.44 1.76
N HIS A 247 27.64 -10.18 0.58
CA HIS A 247 28.17 -10.67 -0.68
C HIS A 247 29.32 -9.78 -1.20
N ARG A 248 29.17 -8.45 -1.12
CA ARG A 248 30.16 -7.48 -1.57
C ARG A 248 31.16 -7.07 -0.48
N TYR A 249 30.80 -7.20 0.79
CA TYR A 249 31.63 -6.77 1.92
C TYR A 249 31.86 -7.89 2.92
N GLY A 250 33.04 -7.90 3.55
CA GLY A 250 33.33 -8.73 4.71
C GLY A 250 33.02 -7.98 6.02
N ALA A 251 32.60 -8.71 7.06
CA ALA A 251 32.52 -8.16 8.40
C ALA A 251 33.93 -7.81 8.92
N LEU A 252 34.06 -6.68 9.64
CA LEU A 252 35.29 -6.28 10.33
C LEU A 252 35.56 -7.18 11.55
N PHE A 253 34.49 -7.67 12.17
CA PHE A 253 34.51 -8.63 13.26
C PHE A 253 33.27 -9.53 13.18
N ARG A 254 33.42 -10.80 13.54
CA ARG A 254 32.32 -11.75 13.66
C ARG A 254 32.60 -12.73 14.77
N ASP A 255 31.64 -12.87 15.67
CA ASP A 255 31.59 -13.96 16.64
C ASP A 255 30.13 -14.35 16.89
N GLY A 256 29.76 -15.59 16.53
CA GLY A 256 28.37 -16.03 16.52
C GLY A 256 27.46 -15.12 15.69
N ASP A 257 26.37 -14.65 16.31
CA ASP A 257 25.39 -13.73 15.70
C ASP A 257 25.81 -12.25 15.77
N ILE A 258 26.91 -11.92 16.47
CA ILE A 258 27.38 -10.54 16.65
C ILE A 258 28.39 -10.19 15.56
N VAL A 259 28.13 -9.09 14.85
CA VAL A 259 29.01 -8.57 13.79
C VAL A 259 29.41 -7.12 14.03
N VAL A 260 30.58 -6.74 13.53
CA VAL A 260 30.93 -5.34 13.27
C VAL A 260 31.07 -5.17 11.77
N VAL A 261 30.29 -4.29 11.15
CA VAL A 261 30.22 -4.16 9.69
C VAL A 261 30.68 -2.77 9.20
N PRO A 262 31.33 -2.68 8.03
CA PRO A 262 31.61 -1.39 7.42
C PRO A 262 30.31 -0.63 7.14
N SER A 263 30.29 0.69 7.41
CA SER A 263 29.09 1.51 7.18
C SER A 263 28.60 1.43 5.73
N ALA A 264 29.50 1.30 4.75
CA ALA A 264 29.16 1.17 3.33
C ALA A 264 28.40 -0.12 2.97
N ALA A 265 28.47 -1.16 3.80
CA ALA A 265 27.78 -2.43 3.57
C ALA A 265 26.31 -2.42 4.01
N VAL A 266 25.93 -1.47 4.87
CA VAL A 266 24.62 -1.46 5.52
C VAL A 266 23.52 -0.98 4.57
N ARG A 267 22.38 -1.67 4.59
CA ARG A 267 21.16 -1.31 3.85
C ARG A 267 19.95 -1.09 4.74
N ALA A 268 19.92 -1.69 5.92
CA ALA A 268 18.90 -1.39 6.92
C ALA A 268 19.43 -1.50 8.35
N VAL A 269 18.88 -0.68 9.24
CA VAL A 269 19.02 -0.78 10.70
C VAL A 269 17.62 -0.72 11.31
N ILE A 270 17.32 -1.62 12.24
CA ILE A 270 16.01 -1.68 12.90
C ILE A 270 16.19 -1.83 14.40
N GLU A 271 15.52 -0.94 15.14
CA GLU A 271 15.38 -1.02 16.59
C GLU A 271 14.08 -1.74 16.96
N VAL A 272 14.14 -2.66 17.93
CA VAL A 272 13.01 -3.49 18.34
C VAL A 272 12.60 -3.15 19.76
N LYS A 273 11.32 -2.88 19.98
CA LYS A 273 10.76 -2.62 21.31
C LYS A 273 9.67 -3.61 21.67
N THR A 274 9.58 -3.95 22.94
CA THR A 274 8.45 -4.71 23.48
C THR A 274 7.16 -3.89 23.35
N THR A 275 7.16 -2.70 23.93
CA THR A 275 6.02 -1.79 23.93
C THR A 275 6.50 -0.41 23.50
N LEU A 276 5.83 0.18 22.52
CA LEU A 276 6.10 1.53 22.06
C LEU A 276 5.39 2.54 22.96
N GLY A 277 6.14 3.10 23.90
CA GLY A 277 5.75 4.28 24.69
C GLY A 277 6.60 5.49 24.33
N THR A 278 6.42 6.61 25.05
CA THR A 278 7.17 7.84 24.78
C THR A 278 8.67 7.67 24.98
N GLN A 279 9.09 7.11 26.11
CA GLN A 279 10.51 6.88 26.38
C GLN A 279 11.12 5.83 25.42
N PRO A 280 10.53 4.64 25.22
CA PRO A 280 11.07 3.67 24.26
C PRO A 280 11.19 4.21 22.83
N LEU A 281 10.26 5.06 22.39
CA LEU A 281 10.33 5.72 21.09
C LEU A 281 11.50 6.70 21.02
N ASP A 282 11.67 7.58 22.01
CA ASP A 282 12.78 8.53 22.03
C ASP A 282 14.13 7.80 22.06
N GLU A 283 14.28 6.75 22.87
CA GLU A 283 15.50 5.94 22.92
C GLU A 283 15.85 5.33 21.56
N ALA A 284 14.86 4.76 20.87
CA ALA A 284 15.06 4.20 19.54
C ALA A 284 15.42 5.29 18.51
N LEU A 285 14.79 6.47 18.60
CA LEU A 285 15.13 7.61 17.74
C LEU A 285 16.54 8.12 18.01
N GLU A 286 17.01 8.15 19.26
CA GLU A 286 18.39 8.50 19.60
C GLU A 286 19.41 7.55 18.99
N ILE A 287 19.15 6.24 19.09
CA ILE A 287 20.03 5.23 18.49
C ILE A 287 20.10 5.42 16.97
N LEU A 288 18.96 5.58 16.30
CA LEU A 288 18.90 5.74 14.85
C LEU A 288 19.42 7.10 14.34
N ASP A 289 19.40 8.15 15.17
CA ASP A 289 19.98 9.47 14.89
C ASP A 289 21.52 9.44 14.87
N GLU A 290 22.13 8.52 15.63
CA GLU A 290 23.59 8.32 15.62
C GLU A 290 24.08 7.54 14.40
N VAL A 291 23.24 6.68 13.82
CA VAL A 291 23.58 5.90 12.62
C VAL A 291 23.79 6.82 11.41
N MET A 292 25.01 6.81 10.86
CA MET A 292 25.40 7.59 9.67
C MET A 292 25.13 9.11 9.79
N ARG A 293 25.13 9.65 11.02
CA ARG A 293 24.74 11.05 11.28
C ARG A 293 25.47 12.08 10.41
N ILE A 294 26.78 11.90 10.25
CA ILE A 294 27.69 12.90 9.65
C ILE A 294 28.00 12.56 8.19
N ALA A 295 28.14 11.27 7.86
CA ALA A 295 28.51 10.82 6.53
C ALA A 295 27.26 10.29 5.82
N PRO A 296 26.66 11.05 4.88
CA PRO A 296 25.51 10.57 4.12
C PRO A 296 25.91 9.32 3.34
N PRO A 297 25.07 8.27 3.29
CA PRO A 297 25.37 7.11 2.48
C PRO A 297 25.22 7.43 1.00
N ARG A 298 25.95 6.71 0.15
CA ARG A 298 25.83 6.80 -1.33
C ARG A 298 24.42 6.46 -1.82
N VAL A 299 23.75 5.52 -1.15
CA VAL A 299 22.34 5.13 -1.40
C VAL A 299 21.62 5.16 -0.06
N PRO A 300 20.41 5.76 0.06
CA PRO A 300 19.68 5.81 1.31
C PRO A 300 19.50 4.42 1.93
N ILE A 301 19.61 4.34 3.26
CA ILE A 301 19.41 3.10 4.02
C ILE A 301 18.08 3.15 4.78
N PHE A 302 17.49 1.99 5.02
CA PHE A 302 16.29 1.90 5.83
C PHE A 302 16.61 2.03 7.32
N LYS A 303 15.92 2.92 8.02
CA LYS A 303 15.98 3.03 9.48
C LYS A 303 14.60 2.76 10.04
N GLY A 304 14.42 1.67 10.77
CA GLY A 304 13.11 1.21 11.22
C GLY A 304 12.99 1.15 12.73
N ILE A 305 11.77 1.34 13.25
CA ILE A 305 11.40 0.96 14.61
C ILE A 305 10.26 -0.05 14.50
N PHE A 306 10.43 -1.23 15.09
CA PHE A 306 9.38 -2.22 15.19
C PHE A 306 9.05 -2.46 16.66
N ALA A 307 7.78 -2.38 17.04
CA ALA A 307 7.37 -2.73 18.39
C ALA A 307 6.21 -3.73 18.39
N PHE A 308 6.19 -4.64 19.36
CA PHE A 308 5.16 -5.67 19.46
C PHE A 308 3.83 -5.12 20.00
N GLU A 309 3.91 -4.13 20.88
CA GLU A 309 2.76 -3.45 21.48
C GLU A 309 2.93 -1.93 21.45
N SER A 310 1.88 -1.19 21.80
CA SER A 310 1.88 0.28 21.83
C SER A 310 1.04 0.82 22.96
N GLU A 311 1.57 1.83 23.64
CA GLU A 311 0.82 2.70 24.56
C GLU A 311 0.12 3.84 23.83
N TYR A 312 0.49 4.10 22.57
CA TYR A 312 -0.16 5.11 21.75
C TYR A 312 -1.54 4.62 21.28
N GLU A 313 -2.51 5.52 21.32
CA GLU A 313 -3.84 5.30 20.71
C GLU A 313 -3.84 5.65 19.23
N LYS A 314 -3.11 6.69 18.82
CA LYS A 314 -3.16 7.26 17.47
C LYS A 314 -1.78 7.35 16.85
N SER A 315 -1.67 6.91 15.60
CA SER A 315 -0.44 7.00 14.79
C SER A 315 0.02 8.46 14.58
N LYS A 316 -0.92 9.41 14.52
CA LYS A 316 -0.64 10.86 14.50
C LYS A 316 0.23 11.33 15.67
N THR A 317 0.04 10.77 16.87
CA THR A 317 0.81 11.14 18.06
C THR A 317 2.27 10.68 17.93
N ILE A 318 2.50 9.49 17.37
CA ILE A 318 3.84 8.98 17.04
C ILE A 318 4.51 9.90 16.03
N ALA A 319 3.82 10.25 14.94
CA ALA A 319 4.34 11.15 13.90
C ALA A 319 4.71 12.54 14.47
N GLN A 320 3.87 13.11 15.33
CA GLN A 320 4.14 14.38 16.01
C GLN A 320 5.33 14.28 16.99
N ARG A 321 5.50 13.14 17.66
CA ARG A 321 6.66 12.91 18.53
C ARG A 321 7.97 12.87 17.72
N VAL A 322 7.98 12.17 16.58
CA VAL A 322 9.13 12.16 15.66
C VAL A 322 9.47 13.58 15.20
N LYS A 323 8.48 14.38 14.81
CA LYS A 323 8.68 15.81 14.50
C LYS A 323 9.33 16.57 15.64
N ASN A 324 8.78 16.46 16.85
CA ASN A 324 9.31 17.18 18.01
C ASN A 324 10.74 16.75 18.34
N PHE A 325 11.04 15.44 18.26
CA PHE A 325 12.38 14.91 18.46
C PHE A 325 13.38 15.50 17.45
N GLN A 326 13.04 15.52 16.17
CA GLN A 326 13.94 16.03 15.12
C GLN A 326 14.12 17.55 15.15
N ASN A 327 13.19 18.29 15.78
CA ASN A 327 13.34 19.74 16.01
C ASN A 327 13.96 20.05 17.38
N SER A 328 14.29 19.04 18.19
CA SER A 328 14.92 19.23 19.50
C SER A 328 16.42 19.50 19.38
N GLN A 329 16.99 20.10 20.43
CA GLN A 329 18.43 20.24 20.56
C GLN A 329 19.07 18.90 20.95
N MET A 330 20.28 18.68 20.45
CA MET A 330 21.14 17.62 20.95
C MET A 330 21.50 17.87 22.43
N PRO A 331 21.92 16.83 23.19
CA PRO A 331 22.34 16.96 24.59
C PRO A 331 23.49 17.95 24.80
N ASN A 332 24.33 18.19 23.78
CA ASN A 332 25.41 19.17 23.85
C ASN A 332 24.95 20.63 23.65
N GLY A 333 23.69 20.86 23.28
CA GLY A 333 23.10 22.19 23.04
C GLY A 333 23.62 22.92 21.79
N LEU A 334 24.54 22.33 21.01
CA LEU A 334 25.22 23.00 19.90
C LEU A 334 24.49 22.85 18.56
N PHE A 335 23.74 21.77 18.39
CA PHE A 335 23.07 21.44 17.14
C PHE A 335 21.63 20.99 17.38
N THR A 336 20.77 21.20 16.39
CA THR A 336 19.46 20.57 16.31
C THR A 336 19.58 19.15 15.75
N ARG A 337 18.59 18.31 16.02
CA ARG A 337 18.46 16.97 15.41
C ARG A 337 17.83 16.99 14.01
N GLU A 338 17.90 18.15 13.37
CA GLU A 338 17.36 18.37 12.04
C GLU A 338 18.14 17.53 11.03
N HIS A 339 17.45 17.03 10.00
CA HIS A 339 18.11 16.23 8.97
C HIS A 339 19.13 17.10 8.24
N GLN A 340 20.33 16.56 8.12
CA GLN A 340 21.48 17.11 7.42
C GLN A 340 21.48 16.74 5.94
N TYR A 341 20.82 15.63 5.57
CA TYR A 341 20.70 15.16 4.20
C TYR A 341 19.35 14.46 3.97
N LEU A 342 18.95 14.29 2.71
CA LEU A 342 17.69 13.64 2.35
C LEU A 342 17.62 12.20 2.88
N PHE A 343 16.44 11.81 3.41
CA PHE A 343 16.19 10.48 3.95
C PHE A 343 17.11 10.06 5.13
N GLN A 344 17.63 11.01 5.91
CA GLN A 344 18.46 10.70 7.08
C GLN A 344 17.69 10.04 8.24
N GLY A 345 16.44 10.45 8.47
CA GLY A 345 15.66 10.04 9.64
C GLY A 345 15.16 8.60 9.61
N VAL A 346 14.33 8.28 10.60
CA VAL A 346 13.54 7.04 10.61
C VAL A 346 12.65 6.99 9.36
N GLN A 347 12.62 5.83 8.71
CA GLN A 347 11.89 5.55 7.47
C GLN A 347 10.52 4.91 7.74
N ALA A 348 10.43 4.04 8.75
CA ALA A 348 9.14 3.50 9.18
C ALA A 348 9.13 3.15 10.67
N ILE A 349 7.97 3.32 11.29
CA ILE A 349 7.64 2.87 12.65
C ILE A 349 6.41 1.97 12.53
N CYS A 350 6.52 0.73 13.00
CA CYS A 350 5.47 -0.27 12.89
C CYS A 350 5.14 -0.86 14.27
N VAL A 351 3.84 -0.94 14.54
CA VAL A 351 3.26 -1.76 15.59
C VAL A 351 2.16 -2.62 14.94
N PRO A 352 2.29 -3.96 14.93
CA PRO A 352 1.34 -4.87 14.31
C PRO A 352 -0.12 -4.54 14.64
N LYS A 353 -0.98 -4.52 13.62
CA LYS A 353 -2.43 -4.23 13.69
C LYS A 353 -2.82 -2.85 14.23
N ARG A 354 -1.85 -1.97 14.54
CA ARG A 354 -2.14 -0.71 15.25
C ARG A 354 -1.58 0.52 14.56
N HIS A 355 -0.28 0.52 14.27
CA HIS A 355 0.40 1.72 13.81
C HIS A 355 1.35 1.41 12.67
N LEU A 356 1.23 2.19 11.61
CA LEU A 356 2.24 2.30 10.56
C LEU A 356 2.45 3.78 10.28
N VAL A 357 3.65 4.27 10.58
CA VAL A 357 4.08 5.64 10.29
C VAL A 357 5.30 5.57 9.39
N ARG A 358 5.25 6.22 8.23
CA ARG A 358 6.30 6.20 7.21
C ARG A 358 6.84 7.59 6.95
N ASN A 359 8.12 7.64 6.63
CA ASN A 359 8.74 8.84 6.10
C ASN A 359 8.38 8.99 4.62
N VAL A 360 7.95 10.19 4.26
CA VAL A 360 7.70 10.59 2.88
C VAL A 360 8.42 11.91 2.62
N CYS A 361 8.85 12.14 1.39
CA CYS A 361 9.42 13.41 0.99
C CYS A 361 8.43 14.12 0.08
N LYS A 362 7.82 15.19 0.58
CA LYS A 362 6.85 15.99 -0.18
C LYS A 362 7.59 16.88 -1.15
N ARG A 363 7.20 16.83 -2.43
CA ARG A 363 7.78 17.69 -3.45
C ARG A 363 7.36 19.14 -3.22
N ALA A 364 8.26 20.06 -3.53
CA ALA A 364 7.94 21.48 -3.54
C ALA A 364 6.98 21.81 -4.69
N ILE A 365 6.11 22.80 -4.49
CA ILE A 365 5.24 23.31 -5.56
C ILE A 365 6.08 24.01 -6.63
N ASP A 366 7.12 24.75 -6.21
CA ASP A 366 8.10 25.38 -7.08
C ASP A 366 9.50 24.84 -6.78
N THR A 367 9.94 23.89 -7.60
CA THR A 367 11.22 23.19 -7.44
C THR A 367 12.41 24.04 -7.89
N ALA A 368 12.20 25.24 -8.45
CA ALA A 368 13.29 26.16 -8.76
C ALA A 368 13.89 26.79 -7.50
N ILE A 369 13.11 26.92 -6.43
CA ILE A 369 13.48 27.69 -5.24
C ILE A 369 13.36 26.93 -3.92
N ALA A 370 12.63 25.82 -3.87
CA ALA A 370 12.37 25.09 -2.63
C ALA A 370 12.77 23.60 -2.72
N TYR A 371 13.36 23.11 -1.63
CA TYR A 371 13.75 21.71 -1.52
C TYR A 371 12.54 20.82 -1.18
N PRO A 372 12.56 19.54 -1.59
CA PRO A 372 11.63 18.54 -1.08
C PRO A 372 11.65 18.48 0.44
N GLN A 373 10.47 18.38 1.06
CA GLN A 373 10.28 18.50 2.50
C GLN A 373 10.01 17.13 3.14
N PRO A 374 10.85 16.67 4.10
CA PRO A 374 10.57 15.46 4.87
C PRO A 374 9.27 15.59 5.68
N ALA A 375 8.46 14.53 5.68
CA ALA A 375 7.24 14.44 6.43
C ALA A 375 7.05 13.02 6.97
N MET A 376 6.27 12.89 8.04
CA MET A 376 5.78 11.60 8.52
C MET A 376 4.32 11.46 8.14
N GLU A 377 3.99 10.41 7.42
CA GLU A 377 2.64 10.03 7.03
C GLU A 377 2.24 8.78 7.80
N TRP A 378 0.98 8.67 8.21
CA TRP A 378 0.48 7.45 8.83
C TRP A 378 -0.63 6.83 8.01
N TYR A 379 -0.68 5.51 8.11
CA TYR A 379 -1.54 4.68 7.31
C TYR A 379 -2.59 4.04 8.21
N GLU A 380 -3.81 4.02 7.70
CA GLU A 380 -4.93 3.33 8.31
C GLU A 380 -5.30 2.14 7.44
N THR A 381 -5.84 1.12 8.08
CA THR A 381 -6.44 -0.02 7.39
C THR A 381 -7.82 -0.23 7.96
N ILE A 382 -8.77 -0.51 7.09
CA ILE A 382 -10.13 -0.94 7.48
C ILE A 382 -10.19 -2.45 7.71
N GLU A 383 -9.08 -3.15 7.46
CA GLU A 383 -9.00 -4.59 7.49
C GLU A 383 -8.73 -5.12 8.92
N ALA A 384 -9.32 -6.27 9.25
CA ALA A 384 -9.11 -6.93 10.54
C ALA A 384 -7.77 -7.68 10.63
N GLU A 385 -7.19 -8.04 9.49
CA GLU A 385 -5.88 -8.70 9.39
C GLU A 385 -4.74 -7.69 9.45
N ASP A 386 -3.55 -8.14 9.86
CA ASP A 386 -2.42 -7.21 9.98
C ASP A 386 -1.71 -6.98 8.64
N MET A 387 -2.03 -5.88 7.98
CA MET A 387 -1.28 -5.43 6.81
C MET A 387 -0.08 -4.53 7.17
N THR A 388 0.02 -4.07 8.42
CA THR A 388 1.08 -3.12 8.85
C THR A 388 2.46 -3.80 8.93
N THR A 389 2.53 -5.04 9.44
CA THR A 389 3.78 -5.81 9.47
C THR A 389 4.30 -6.11 8.06
N ALA A 390 3.41 -6.54 7.16
CA ALA A 390 3.76 -6.80 5.77
C ALA A 390 4.25 -5.52 5.06
N ALA A 391 3.62 -4.38 5.35
CA ALA A 391 4.07 -3.07 4.89
C ALA A 391 5.45 -2.67 5.40
N PHE A 392 5.75 -2.94 6.67
CA PHE A 392 7.08 -2.68 7.22
C PHE A 392 8.16 -3.53 6.53
N ILE A 393 7.87 -4.80 6.26
CA ILE A 393 8.78 -5.69 5.51
C ILE A 393 8.94 -5.20 4.06
N TYR A 394 7.85 -4.81 3.41
CA TYR A 394 7.87 -4.21 2.09
C TYR A 394 8.78 -2.97 2.05
N ASP A 395 8.69 -2.11 3.08
CA ASP A 395 9.54 -0.92 3.18
C ASP A 395 11.02 -1.27 3.31
N ILE A 396 11.37 -2.32 4.05
CA ILE A 396 12.76 -2.81 4.11
C ILE A 396 13.24 -3.24 2.72
N LEU A 397 12.45 -4.06 2.02
CA LEU A 397 12.82 -4.62 0.71
C LEU A 397 13.04 -3.53 -0.36
N MET A 398 12.24 -2.46 -0.32
CA MET A 398 12.39 -1.33 -1.23
C MET A 398 13.79 -0.66 -1.16
N PHE A 399 14.44 -0.69 0.01
CA PHE A 399 15.74 -0.05 0.23
C PHE A 399 16.93 -0.96 -0.14
N LEU A 400 16.71 -2.25 -0.39
CA LEU A 400 17.78 -3.18 -0.75
C LEU A 400 18.27 -2.94 -2.18
N ASP A 401 19.57 -3.00 -2.39
CA ASP A 401 20.23 -2.81 -3.69
C ASP A 401 20.21 -4.14 -4.47
N ILE A 402 19.06 -4.41 -5.09
CA ILE A 402 18.79 -5.62 -5.87
C ILE A 402 18.63 -5.21 -7.33
N GLU A 403 19.02 -6.10 -8.25
CA GLU A 403 18.77 -5.91 -9.68
C GLU A 403 17.29 -5.54 -9.94
N PRO A 404 17.00 -4.52 -10.78
CA PRO A 404 15.65 -3.95 -10.93
C PRO A 404 14.54 -4.97 -11.21
N THR A 405 14.77 -5.95 -12.09
CA THR A 405 13.78 -6.97 -12.45
C THR A 405 13.51 -7.92 -11.29
N ALA A 406 14.56 -8.42 -10.63
CA ALA A 406 14.44 -9.25 -9.44
C ALA A 406 13.74 -8.51 -8.29
N LYS A 407 14.05 -7.22 -8.09
CA LYS A 407 13.36 -6.37 -7.10
C LYS A 407 11.87 -6.29 -7.42
N ARG A 408 11.48 -5.96 -8.66
CA ARG A 408 10.07 -5.88 -9.06
C ARG A 408 9.34 -7.19 -8.75
N THR A 409 9.87 -8.32 -9.22
CA THR A 409 9.26 -9.64 -8.96
C THR A 409 9.10 -9.93 -7.47
N GLN A 410 10.06 -9.55 -6.63
CA GLN A 410 9.95 -9.72 -5.18
C GLN A 410 8.82 -8.84 -4.60
N LEU A 411 8.72 -7.59 -5.05
CA LEU A 411 7.73 -6.63 -4.57
C LEU A 411 6.29 -6.96 -5.03
N GLU A 412 6.10 -7.70 -6.12
CA GLU A 412 4.76 -8.13 -6.60
C GLU A 412 3.97 -8.95 -5.58
N LEU A 413 4.66 -9.63 -4.66
CA LEU A 413 4.02 -10.36 -3.57
C LEU A 413 3.21 -9.42 -2.65
N PHE A 414 3.66 -8.17 -2.52
CA PHE A 414 3.13 -7.16 -1.61
C PHE A 414 2.12 -6.22 -2.26
N TRP A 415 1.74 -6.44 -3.51
CA TRP A 415 0.74 -5.63 -4.23
C TRP A 415 -0.59 -5.42 -3.48
N PRO A 416 -1.10 -6.38 -2.67
CA PRO A 416 -2.30 -6.15 -1.86
C PRO A 416 -2.23 -4.90 -0.96
N LEU A 417 -1.03 -4.56 -0.47
CA LEU A 417 -0.84 -3.39 0.38
C LEU A 417 -1.25 -2.07 -0.30
N LEU A 418 -1.18 -1.97 -1.63
CA LEU A 418 -1.56 -0.75 -2.35
C LEU A 418 -3.06 -0.44 -2.26
N HIS A 419 -3.88 -1.44 -1.99
CA HIS A 419 -5.33 -1.26 -1.85
C HIS A 419 -5.74 -1.27 -0.37
N ASP A 420 -5.08 -2.09 0.44
CA ASP A 420 -5.48 -2.32 1.84
C ASP A 420 -4.98 -1.25 2.82
N LEU A 421 -4.03 -0.41 2.39
CA LEU A 421 -3.48 0.68 3.19
C LEU A 421 -3.70 2.03 2.50
N SER A 422 -4.37 2.93 3.21
CA SER A 422 -4.57 4.31 2.80
C SER A 422 -3.81 5.26 3.71
N ALA A 423 -3.10 6.22 3.13
CA ALA A 423 -2.55 7.34 3.87
C ALA A 423 -3.69 8.21 4.44
N ALA A 424 -3.68 8.46 5.74
CA ALA A 424 -4.72 9.24 6.42
C ALA A 424 -4.38 10.74 6.40
N GLU A 425 -3.31 11.15 7.09
CA GLU A 425 -2.73 12.48 6.94
C GLU A 425 -1.21 12.42 7.11
N SER A 426 -0.55 13.57 6.98
CA SER A 426 0.89 13.69 7.19
C SER A 426 1.27 14.96 7.95
N VAL A 427 2.40 14.91 8.64
CA VAL A 427 3.00 16.05 9.32
C VAL A 427 4.38 16.36 8.75
N GLN A 428 4.56 17.58 8.25
CA GLN A 428 5.87 18.04 7.80
C GLN A 428 6.82 18.20 8.99
N LEU A 429 8.03 17.68 8.84
CA LEU A 429 9.02 17.61 9.92
C LEU A 429 9.64 18.98 10.20
N PHE A 430 10.01 19.73 9.17
CA PHE A 430 10.76 21.00 9.29
C PHE A 430 9.98 22.18 8.72
N ALA A 431 10.53 23.39 8.87
CA ALA A 431 10.00 24.58 8.21
C ALA A 431 10.23 24.50 6.69
N ASP A 432 9.42 25.22 5.89
CA ASP A 432 9.54 25.25 4.43
C ASP A 432 10.90 25.76 3.92
N THR A 433 11.66 26.42 4.80
CA THR A 433 13.03 26.90 4.55
C THR A 433 14.10 25.83 4.78
N TRP A 434 13.73 24.61 5.20
CA TRP A 434 14.68 23.53 5.39
C TRP A 434 15.36 23.17 4.06
N GLN A 435 16.67 22.93 4.15
CA GLN A 435 17.49 22.43 3.05
C GLN A 435 18.54 21.45 3.58
N PRO A 436 18.93 20.44 2.79
CA PRO A 436 20.03 19.56 3.15
C PRO A 436 21.33 20.38 3.25
N ARG A 437 22.12 20.11 4.29
CA ARG A 437 23.42 20.76 4.56
C ARG A 437 24.60 19.91 4.12
N HIS A 438 24.38 18.61 3.95
CA HIS A 438 25.37 17.63 3.56
C HIS A 438 24.87 16.85 2.36
N VAL A 439 25.79 16.55 1.45
CA VAL A 439 25.58 15.70 0.28
C VAL A 439 26.75 14.74 0.18
N HIS A 440 26.50 13.53 -0.29
CA HIS A 440 27.58 12.60 -0.62
C HIS A 440 28.39 13.16 -1.80
N ASN A 441 29.70 12.86 -1.87
CA ASN A 441 30.57 13.40 -2.93
C ASN A 441 30.10 13.00 -4.34
N ASP A 442 29.58 11.78 -4.50
CA ASP A 442 28.98 11.32 -5.77
C ASP A 442 27.62 11.99 -6.08
N LEU A 443 27.04 12.72 -5.12
CA LEU A 443 25.69 13.28 -5.18
C LEU A 443 25.69 14.82 -5.07
N ILE A 444 26.80 15.49 -5.41
CA ILE A 444 26.91 16.97 -5.31
C ILE A 444 25.77 17.70 -6.03
N TRP A 445 25.30 17.16 -7.17
CA TRP A 445 24.18 17.70 -7.93
C TRP A 445 22.87 17.77 -7.13
N THR A 446 22.70 16.95 -6.10
CA THR A 446 21.53 16.97 -5.21
C THR A 446 21.52 18.18 -4.26
N GLY A 447 22.63 18.93 -4.14
CA GLY A 447 22.73 20.12 -3.30
C GLY A 447 22.00 21.37 -3.83
N THR A 448 21.13 21.21 -4.83
CA THR A 448 20.26 22.26 -5.36
C THR A 448 18.79 21.82 -5.24
N PRO A 449 17.81 22.75 -5.20
CA PRO A 449 16.39 22.39 -5.15
C PRO A 449 15.97 21.41 -6.27
N ILE A 450 16.34 21.71 -7.51
CA ILE A 450 16.05 20.89 -8.70
C ILE A 450 16.73 19.52 -8.59
N GLY A 451 18.00 19.49 -8.19
CA GLY A 451 18.74 18.25 -8.02
C GLY A 451 18.16 17.36 -6.93
N SER A 452 17.78 17.95 -5.79
CA SER A 452 17.12 17.22 -4.70
C SER A 452 15.77 16.64 -5.14
N ASP A 453 14.95 17.41 -5.85
CA ASP A 453 13.66 16.94 -6.37
C ASP A 453 13.83 15.78 -7.37
N ARG A 454 14.78 15.91 -8.31
CA ARG A 454 15.15 14.82 -9.23
C ARG A 454 15.68 13.59 -8.48
N PHE A 455 16.45 13.77 -7.41
CA PHE A 455 16.92 12.64 -6.59
C PHE A 455 15.77 11.92 -5.90
N VAL A 456 14.78 12.64 -5.39
CA VAL A 456 13.56 12.04 -4.81
C VAL A 456 12.83 11.20 -5.87
N ASP A 457 12.63 11.72 -7.07
CA ASP A 457 12.00 10.98 -8.19
C ASP A 457 12.79 9.71 -8.55
N LYS A 458 14.11 9.83 -8.69
CA LYS A 458 14.99 8.65 -8.94
C LYS A 458 14.92 7.66 -7.78
N PHE A 459 14.86 8.12 -6.55
CA PHE A 459 14.75 7.24 -5.38
C PHE A 459 13.42 6.48 -5.34
N HIS A 460 12.32 7.09 -5.81
CA HIS A 460 11.07 6.35 -6.04
C HIS A 460 11.25 5.24 -7.09
N GLY A 461 11.94 5.53 -8.20
CA GLY A 461 12.28 4.51 -9.22
C GLY A 461 13.17 3.39 -8.69
N TYR A 462 14.16 3.71 -7.85
CA TYR A 462 15.00 2.70 -7.21
C TYR A 462 14.21 1.80 -6.26
N ARG A 463 13.31 2.39 -5.45
CA ARG A 463 12.46 1.64 -4.51
C ARG A 463 11.48 0.70 -5.20
N SER A 464 10.95 1.10 -6.36
CA SER A 464 10.03 0.29 -7.16
C SER A 464 10.72 -0.70 -8.10
N GLY A 465 12.06 -0.70 -8.17
CA GLY A 465 12.82 -1.54 -9.10
C GLY A 465 12.67 -1.13 -10.57
N GLN A 466 12.45 0.16 -10.82
CA GLN A 466 12.49 0.75 -12.17
C GLN A 466 13.91 1.13 -12.59
N ILE A 467 14.77 1.51 -11.64
CA ILE A 467 16.18 1.84 -11.89
C ILE A 467 17.09 1.15 -10.85
N SER A 468 18.36 0.97 -11.21
CA SER A 468 19.41 0.45 -10.33
C SER A 468 19.93 1.49 -9.34
N ALA A 469 20.71 1.04 -8.35
CA ALA A 469 21.42 1.94 -7.44
C ALA A 469 22.47 2.81 -8.17
N GLU A 470 23.07 2.31 -9.24
CA GLU A 470 24.07 3.08 -10.01
C GLU A 470 23.39 4.19 -10.81
N GLU A 471 22.25 3.90 -11.43
CA GLU A 471 21.42 4.91 -12.07
C GLU A 471 20.92 5.94 -11.08
N LEU A 472 20.50 5.55 -9.86
CA LEU A 472 20.07 6.48 -8.81
C LEU A 472 21.10 7.59 -8.52
N VAL A 473 22.38 7.23 -8.46
CA VAL A 473 23.44 8.15 -8.01
C VAL A 473 24.11 8.93 -9.13
N THR A 474 23.88 8.55 -10.39
CA THR A 474 24.46 9.22 -11.56
C THR A 474 23.68 10.48 -11.93
N ASP A 475 24.38 11.57 -12.29
CA ASP A 475 23.80 12.77 -12.89
C ASP A 475 23.70 12.61 -14.42
N SER A 476 22.75 11.77 -14.85
CA SER A 476 22.45 11.50 -16.27
C SER A 476 21.22 12.24 -16.74
#